data_AF-A0A8S0Q6H5-F1
#
_entry.id   AF-A0A8S0Q6H5-F1
#
_cell.length_a   1.000
_cell.length_b   1.000
_cell.length_c   1.000
_cell.angle_alpha   90.00
_cell.angle_beta   90.00
_cell.angle_gamma   90.00
#
_symmetry.space_group_name_H-M   'P 1'
#
loop_
_entity.id
_entity.type
_entity.pdbx_description
1 polymer ?
#
loop_
_entity_poly.entity_id
_entity_poly.type
_entity_poly.pdbx_seq_one_letter_code
_entity_poly.pdbx_strand_id
1 'polypeptide(L)'
;MQTFHHRERKKLPSFLDWFGWCTWDAFYTDVTAEGVEEGIKSLSEGGAPPRFLIIDDGWQQIGSEVKEDPNCVVQEGAQFANRLIGIKENSKFQKDGRNNEQELGLKHVVEHAKKRQNVKYVYVWHALAGYWGGVQPAGPGMEHYDTALAYPVQSPGVLSNQPDIVMDSLAVHGLGLVNPKKVFNFYNELHAYLASCGVDGVKVDVQSIIETLGAGHGGRVSLTRSYHQALEASIGRNFLENACIACMCHNTDGIYSAKQTAVVRASDDYYPRDPASHTIHISSVAYNSIFLGEFMQPDWDMFHSLHPTAEYHAAARAIGGCAIYVSDKPGNHNFELLKKLVLPDGSVLRAQLPGRPTIDCLFADPARDGVSLLKIWNTNKFSGVVGAFNCQGAGWCKVAKKTRIHDVSPGTLTSSVQASDVNIIAEIAGPDWTGDTIVYAYRSGEIVRLPKGASLPVTLKVLEYELFHICPIKYITANISFAPIGLLDMLNSGGAVEQIEVQLDSKEKAEHFDGEFAFEYCGSLSDNRSPTATIALKVRGCGRFGIYCSQRPLKCTVGNAETEFNYEATTGLMTLAIPVPEEEMYKWPVEVQV
;
A
#
# COMPACT_ATOMS: atom_id res chain seq x y z
N MET A 1 23.87 15.55 12.32
CA MET A 1 24.05 14.42 11.37
C MET A 1 22.97 14.56 10.29
N GLN A 2 23.33 14.87 9.04
CA GLN A 2 22.40 15.05 7.91
C GLN A 2 22.47 13.85 6.95
N THR A 3 22.29 12.64 7.48
CA THR A 3 22.50 11.38 6.74
C THR A 3 21.22 10.76 6.21
N PHE A 4 20.06 11.15 6.73
CA PHE A 4 18.73 10.74 6.27
C PHE A 4 17.75 11.93 6.35
N HIS A 5 16.57 11.75 5.75
CA HIS A 5 15.44 12.68 5.90
C HIS A 5 14.22 11.92 6.44
N HIS A 6 13.37 12.62 7.21
CA HIS A 6 12.05 12.13 7.57
C HIS A 6 11.15 11.98 6.33
N ARG A 7 10.16 11.07 6.41
CA ARG A 7 9.21 10.78 5.33
C ARG A 7 8.62 12.04 4.70
N GLU A 8 8.20 13.00 5.54
CA GLU A 8 7.53 14.23 5.12
C GLU A 8 8.40 15.17 4.26
N ARG A 9 9.73 15.00 4.29
CA ARG A 9 10.67 15.77 3.47
C ARG A 9 11.04 15.07 2.16
N LYS A 10 10.54 13.85 1.95
CA LYS A 10 10.79 13.06 0.75
C LYS A 10 9.63 13.22 -0.21
N LYS A 11 9.92 13.23 -1.52
CA LYS A 11 8.89 13.21 -2.55
C LYS A 11 8.25 11.82 -2.56
N LEU A 12 6.96 11.73 -2.20
CA LEU A 12 6.18 10.51 -2.38
C LEU A 12 5.94 10.28 -3.88
N PRO A 13 6.17 9.06 -4.38
CA PRO A 13 5.99 8.77 -5.80
C PRO A 13 4.51 8.57 -6.12
N SER A 14 4.08 9.03 -7.31
CA SER A 14 2.66 9.05 -7.68
C SER A 14 2.04 7.66 -7.88
N PHE A 15 2.84 6.61 -8.07
CA PHE A 15 2.33 5.23 -8.23
C PHE A 15 1.50 4.77 -7.03
N LEU A 16 1.70 5.35 -5.84
CA LEU A 16 0.96 4.99 -4.63
C LEU A 16 -0.55 5.17 -4.78
N ASP A 17 -1.01 6.09 -5.64
CA ASP A 17 -2.43 6.37 -5.85
C ASP A 17 -3.06 5.52 -6.97
N TRP A 18 -2.30 4.58 -7.52
CA TRP A 18 -2.67 3.72 -8.64
C TRP A 18 -2.63 2.25 -8.23
N PHE A 19 -3.67 1.50 -8.62
CA PHE A 19 -3.69 0.06 -8.43
C PHE A 19 -2.59 -0.59 -9.27
N GLY A 20 -1.89 -1.55 -8.67
CA GLY A 20 -0.78 -2.23 -9.32
C GLY A 20 -0.90 -3.75 -9.44
N TRP A 21 0.03 -4.31 -10.20
CA TRP A 21 0.25 -5.75 -10.30
C TRP A 21 1.75 -6.08 -10.26
N CYS A 22 2.12 -7.07 -9.48
CA CYS A 22 3.49 -7.58 -9.35
C CYS A 22 3.55 -9.00 -9.88
N THR A 23 4.56 -9.30 -10.72
CA THR A 23 4.65 -10.60 -11.40
C THR A 23 5.14 -11.74 -10.50
N TRP A 24 5.53 -11.48 -9.24
CA TRP A 24 6.21 -12.44 -8.36
C TRP A 24 5.39 -13.71 -8.08
N ASP A 25 4.25 -13.68 -7.38
CA ASP A 25 3.51 -14.94 -7.14
C ASP A 25 2.84 -15.51 -8.40
N ALA A 26 2.66 -14.66 -9.43
CA ALA A 26 2.09 -15.07 -10.70
C ALA A 26 3.03 -16.05 -11.44
N PHE A 27 4.33 -15.76 -11.46
CA PHE A 27 5.30 -16.51 -12.27
C PHE A 27 6.60 -16.89 -11.55
N TYR A 28 6.88 -16.31 -10.39
CA TYR A 28 8.18 -16.28 -9.75
C TYR A 28 9.26 -15.92 -10.80
N THR A 29 10.35 -16.68 -10.84
CA THR A 29 11.42 -16.49 -11.82
C THR A 29 11.04 -16.86 -13.25
N ASP A 30 9.85 -17.39 -13.51
CA ASP A 30 9.42 -17.84 -14.85
C ASP A 30 8.69 -16.76 -15.66
N VAL A 31 8.66 -15.51 -15.18
CA VAL A 31 8.01 -14.39 -15.88
C VAL A 31 8.52 -14.23 -17.33
N THR A 32 7.60 -14.00 -18.27
CA THR A 32 7.89 -13.78 -19.70
C THR A 32 7.21 -12.51 -20.21
N ALA A 33 7.62 -12.02 -21.38
CA ALA A 33 6.95 -10.91 -22.06
C ALA A 33 5.44 -11.18 -22.28
N GLU A 34 5.10 -12.37 -22.75
CA GLU A 34 3.71 -12.79 -22.99
C GLU A 34 2.91 -12.88 -21.68
N GLY A 35 3.50 -13.42 -20.62
CA GLY A 35 2.84 -13.53 -19.31
C GLY A 35 2.52 -12.16 -18.70
N VAL A 36 3.40 -11.18 -18.88
CA VAL A 36 3.14 -9.78 -18.47
C VAL A 36 1.95 -9.20 -19.24
N GLU A 37 1.91 -9.37 -20.57
CA GLU A 37 0.81 -8.87 -21.40
C GLU A 37 -0.54 -9.50 -21.00
N GLU A 38 -0.56 -10.82 -20.76
CA GLU A 38 -1.75 -11.57 -20.36
C GLU A 38 -2.29 -11.11 -18.99
N GLY A 39 -1.42 -10.88 -18.02
CA GLY A 39 -1.84 -10.42 -16.69
C GLY A 39 -2.44 -9.02 -16.70
N ILE A 40 -1.83 -8.08 -17.41
CA ILE A 40 -2.38 -6.72 -17.55
C ILE A 40 -3.73 -6.76 -18.27
N LYS A 41 -3.82 -7.55 -19.34
CA LYS A 41 -5.05 -7.69 -20.13
C LYS A 41 -6.18 -8.28 -19.28
N SER A 42 -5.93 -9.40 -18.59
CA SER A 42 -6.95 -10.09 -17.79
C SER A 42 -7.50 -9.23 -16.65
N LEU A 43 -6.65 -8.45 -15.96
CA LEU A 43 -7.10 -7.50 -14.94
C LEU A 43 -7.92 -6.34 -15.53
N SER A 44 -7.47 -5.81 -16.68
CA SER A 44 -8.15 -4.69 -17.36
C SER A 44 -9.54 -5.09 -17.87
N GLU A 45 -9.68 -6.28 -18.47
CA GLU A 45 -10.95 -6.80 -18.96
C GLU A 45 -11.96 -7.06 -17.83
N GLY A 46 -11.50 -7.31 -16.61
CA GLY A 46 -12.35 -7.44 -15.42
C GLY A 46 -12.69 -6.14 -14.70
N GLY A 47 -12.29 -4.99 -15.24
CA GLY A 47 -12.61 -3.66 -14.68
C GLY A 47 -11.72 -3.23 -13.51
N ALA A 48 -10.58 -3.89 -13.30
CA ALA A 48 -9.56 -3.49 -12.33
C ALA A 48 -8.22 -3.24 -13.04
N PRO A 49 -8.15 -2.28 -13.98
CA PRO A 49 -6.97 -2.10 -14.82
C PRO A 49 -5.76 -1.66 -13.97
N PRO A 50 -4.63 -2.41 -13.99
CA PRO A 50 -3.44 -2.03 -13.25
C PRO A 50 -2.78 -0.85 -13.96
N ARG A 51 -2.58 0.25 -13.23
CA ARG A 51 -1.87 1.44 -13.70
C ARG A 51 -0.42 1.47 -13.22
N PHE A 52 -0.06 0.54 -12.33
CA PHE A 52 1.29 0.28 -11.88
C PHE A 52 1.67 -1.18 -12.14
N LEU A 53 2.85 -1.44 -12.68
CA LEU A 53 3.39 -2.77 -12.93
C LEU A 53 4.74 -2.91 -12.25
N ILE A 54 4.96 -4.02 -11.55
CA ILE A 54 6.28 -4.46 -11.10
C ILE A 54 6.63 -5.73 -11.87
N ILE A 55 7.62 -5.65 -12.76
CA ILE A 55 8.27 -6.84 -13.35
C ILE A 55 9.31 -7.31 -12.32
N ASP A 56 8.92 -8.32 -11.54
CA ASP A 56 9.72 -8.88 -10.46
C ASP A 56 10.82 -9.84 -10.99
N ASP A 57 11.55 -10.49 -10.09
CA ASP A 57 12.69 -11.36 -10.41
C ASP A 57 12.37 -12.38 -11.52
N GLY A 58 13.36 -12.65 -12.38
CA GLY A 58 13.26 -13.56 -13.51
C GLY A 58 13.49 -12.88 -14.87
N TRP A 59 13.60 -11.56 -14.95
CA TRP A 59 13.83 -10.85 -16.23
C TRP A 59 15.31 -10.68 -16.61
N GLN A 60 16.23 -10.78 -15.63
CA GLN A 60 17.65 -10.45 -15.78
C GLN A 60 18.47 -11.57 -16.44
N GLN A 61 19.59 -11.20 -17.07
CA GLN A 61 20.62 -12.15 -17.52
C GLN A 61 21.44 -12.65 -16.33
N ILE A 62 21.21 -13.91 -15.94
CA ILE A 62 21.89 -14.52 -14.80
C ILE A 62 22.71 -15.74 -15.22
N GLY A 63 23.86 -15.92 -14.58
CA GLY A 63 24.71 -17.10 -14.71
C GLY A 63 24.64 -17.95 -13.45
N SER A 64 24.61 -19.28 -13.63
CA SER A 64 24.80 -20.23 -12.53
C SER A 64 26.29 -20.58 -12.42
N GLU A 65 26.87 -20.35 -11.24
CA GLU A 65 28.20 -20.91 -10.92
C GLU A 65 28.11 -22.34 -10.39
N VAL A 66 26.91 -22.80 -10.01
CA VAL A 66 26.71 -24.14 -9.48
C VAL A 66 26.60 -25.08 -10.66
N LYS A 67 27.76 -25.63 -11.05
CA LYS A 67 27.79 -26.86 -11.86
C LYS A 67 27.00 -27.91 -11.09
N GLU A 68 26.11 -28.64 -11.76
CA GLU A 68 25.49 -29.84 -11.21
C GLU A 68 26.61 -30.84 -10.86
N ASP A 69 27.17 -30.74 -9.66
CA ASP A 69 28.05 -31.76 -9.10
C ASP A 69 27.15 -32.76 -8.35
N PRO A 70 26.98 -33.99 -8.86
CA PRO A 70 26.17 -35.02 -8.19
C PRO A 70 26.71 -35.42 -6.81
N ASN A 71 27.90 -34.95 -6.41
CA ASN A 71 28.46 -35.13 -5.06
C ASN A 71 28.30 -33.91 -4.13
N CYS A 72 27.71 -32.81 -4.60
CA CYS A 72 27.49 -31.62 -3.76
C CYS A 72 26.32 -31.87 -2.79
N VAL A 73 26.60 -31.78 -1.48
CA VAL A 73 25.64 -32.03 -0.39
C VAL A 73 24.68 -30.84 -0.18
N VAL A 74 24.95 -29.68 -0.79
CA VAL A 74 24.12 -28.46 -0.69
C VAL A 74 23.56 -28.10 -2.06
N GLN A 75 22.40 -28.68 -2.40
CA GLN A 75 21.62 -28.28 -3.59
C GLN A 75 20.53 -27.26 -3.25
N GLU A 76 20.06 -27.22 -2.00
CA GLU A 76 19.05 -26.27 -1.54
C GLU A 76 19.71 -24.91 -1.26
N GLY A 77 19.25 -23.85 -1.92
CA GLY A 77 19.76 -22.48 -1.74
C GLY A 77 20.94 -22.10 -2.64
N ALA A 78 21.48 -23.03 -3.43
CA ALA A 78 22.54 -22.76 -4.41
C ALA A 78 22.13 -21.69 -5.44
N GLN A 79 20.84 -21.58 -5.76
CA GLN A 79 20.30 -20.55 -6.65
C GLN A 79 20.54 -19.11 -6.16
N PHE A 80 20.71 -18.92 -4.84
CA PHE A 80 21.02 -17.60 -4.27
C PHE A 80 22.45 -17.14 -4.60
N ALA A 81 23.32 -18.03 -5.06
CA ALA A 81 24.65 -17.69 -5.57
C ALA A 81 24.67 -17.33 -7.05
N ASN A 82 23.52 -17.39 -7.75
CA ASN A 82 23.44 -16.94 -9.15
C ASN A 82 23.83 -15.46 -9.25
N ARG A 83 24.53 -15.09 -10.32
CA ARG A 83 25.05 -13.72 -10.49
C ARG A 83 24.54 -13.08 -11.74
N LEU A 84 24.45 -11.76 -11.70
CA LEU A 84 24.18 -10.95 -12.88
C LEU A 84 25.39 -11.07 -13.83
N ILE A 85 25.14 -11.52 -15.06
CA ILE A 85 26.15 -11.63 -16.13
C ILE A 85 25.97 -10.57 -17.22
N GLY A 86 24.94 -9.74 -17.12
CA GLY A 86 24.69 -8.63 -18.03
C GLY A 86 23.61 -7.69 -17.50
N ILE A 87 23.63 -6.43 -17.96
CA ILE A 87 22.68 -5.39 -17.52
C ILE A 87 21.31 -5.48 -18.22
N LYS A 88 21.22 -6.27 -19.30
CA LYS A 88 20.04 -6.38 -20.15
C LYS A 88 19.12 -7.52 -19.70
N GLU A 89 17.93 -7.54 -20.27
CA GLU A 89 16.95 -8.62 -20.14
C GLU A 89 17.46 -9.94 -20.74
N ASN A 90 16.96 -11.06 -20.22
CA ASN A 90 17.24 -12.39 -20.73
C ASN A 90 16.34 -12.76 -21.93
N SER A 91 16.54 -13.99 -22.44
CA SER A 91 15.85 -14.50 -23.61
C SER A 91 14.33 -14.61 -23.46
N LYS A 92 13.76 -14.60 -22.24
CA LYS A 92 12.29 -14.65 -22.05
C LYS A 92 11.59 -13.34 -22.43
N PHE A 93 12.36 -12.27 -22.59
CA PHE A 93 11.91 -10.96 -23.05
C PHE A 93 12.43 -10.62 -24.45
N GLN A 94 13.24 -11.51 -25.06
CA GLN A 94 13.76 -11.39 -26.41
C GLN A 94 13.11 -12.47 -27.28
N LYS A 95 12.35 -12.10 -28.33
CA LYS A 95 11.84 -13.11 -29.26
C LYS A 95 12.95 -13.65 -30.16
N ASP A 96 12.89 -14.94 -30.49
CA ASP A 96 13.75 -15.61 -31.48
C ASP A 96 13.79 -14.78 -32.77
N GLY A 97 14.99 -14.36 -33.18
CA GLY A 97 15.28 -13.45 -34.29
C GLY A 97 14.94 -13.97 -35.69
N ARG A 98 13.75 -14.53 -35.90
CA ARG A 98 13.30 -15.07 -37.19
C ARG A 98 12.81 -13.99 -38.16
N ASN A 99 12.51 -12.78 -37.71
CA ASN A 99 12.10 -11.68 -38.57
C ASN A 99 12.93 -10.41 -38.25
N ASN A 100 13.66 -9.92 -39.25
CA ASN A 100 14.54 -8.76 -39.22
C ASN A 100 13.78 -7.40 -39.16
N GLU A 101 12.79 -7.25 -38.28
CA GLU A 101 12.08 -5.97 -38.12
C GLU A 101 11.90 -5.58 -36.63
N GLN A 102 12.53 -4.45 -36.27
CA GLN A 102 12.31 -3.51 -35.15
C GLN A 102 12.32 -4.04 -33.68
N GLU A 103 13.40 -3.65 -32.97
CA GLU A 103 13.58 -3.59 -31.50
C GLU A 103 12.63 -4.43 -30.64
N LEU A 104 12.87 -5.74 -30.63
CA LEU A 104 12.26 -6.71 -29.71
C LEU A 104 13.10 -6.76 -28.41
N GLY A 105 12.46 -6.70 -27.23
CA GLY A 105 13.12 -6.64 -25.93
C GLY A 105 12.23 -6.09 -24.82
N LEU A 106 12.79 -5.83 -23.63
CA LEU A 106 12.08 -5.26 -22.48
C LEU A 106 11.38 -3.93 -22.85
N LYS A 107 12.03 -3.11 -23.68
CA LYS A 107 11.46 -1.86 -24.22
C LYS A 107 10.11 -2.08 -24.90
N HIS A 108 9.98 -3.14 -25.70
CA HIS A 108 8.73 -3.43 -26.39
C HIS A 108 7.61 -3.75 -25.38
N VAL A 109 7.90 -4.56 -24.36
CA VAL A 109 6.94 -4.93 -23.31
C VAL A 109 6.46 -3.69 -22.56
N VAL A 110 7.38 -2.82 -22.16
CA VAL A 110 7.06 -1.58 -21.44
C VAL A 110 6.26 -0.61 -22.32
N GLU A 111 6.69 -0.40 -23.57
CA GLU A 111 5.95 0.44 -24.50
C GLU A 111 4.55 -0.10 -24.79
N HIS A 112 4.40 -1.42 -24.89
CA HIS A 112 3.11 -2.08 -25.06
C HIS A 112 2.19 -1.84 -23.87
N ALA A 113 2.67 -2.12 -22.66
CA ALA A 113 1.95 -1.90 -21.41
C ALA A 113 1.47 -0.45 -21.30
N LYS A 114 2.34 0.52 -21.59
CA LYS A 114 2.02 1.95 -21.51
C LYS A 114 1.06 2.41 -22.61
N LYS A 115 1.38 2.15 -23.88
CA LYS A 115 0.65 2.71 -25.03
C LYS A 115 -0.66 1.97 -25.32
N ARG A 116 -0.72 0.66 -25.10
CA ARG A 116 -1.89 -0.17 -25.47
C ARG A 116 -2.77 -0.55 -24.29
N GLN A 117 -2.21 -0.63 -23.08
CA GLN A 117 -2.94 -1.04 -21.88
C GLN A 117 -3.05 0.07 -20.82
N ASN A 118 -2.56 1.27 -21.14
CA ASN A 118 -2.61 2.47 -20.28
C ASN A 118 -1.99 2.21 -18.89
N VAL A 119 -0.94 1.39 -18.80
CA VAL A 119 -0.10 1.33 -17.60
C VAL A 119 0.66 2.65 -17.49
N LYS A 120 0.69 3.27 -16.30
CA LYS A 120 1.34 4.57 -16.08
C LYS A 120 2.78 4.41 -15.61
N TYR A 121 3.00 3.48 -14.69
CA TYR A 121 4.29 3.26 -14.05
C TYR A 121 4.71 1.80 -14.23
N VAL A 122 5.92 1.58 -14.72
CA VAL A 122 6.55 0.25 -14.76
C VAL A 122 7.82 0.29 -13.93
N TYR A 123 7.88 -0.50 -12.88
CA TYR A 123 9.08 -0.74 -12.08
C TYR A 123 9.64 -2.12 -12.39
N VAL A 124 10.95 -2.27 -12.26
CA VAL A 124 11.62 -3.57 -12.38
C VAL A 124 12.39 -3.91 -11.11
N TRP A 125 12.45 -5.18 -10.80
CA TRP A 125 13.16 -5.68 -9.63
C TRP A 125 14.66 -5.85 -9.91
N HIS A 126 15.50 -5.53 -8.93
CA HIS A 126 16.87 -6.05 -8.85
C HIS A 126 17.35 -6.09 -7.39
N ALA A 127 18.32 -6.94 -7.06
CA ALA A 127 18.96 -6.89 -5.74
C ALA A 127 19.92 -5.69 -5.64
N LEU A 128 20.17 -5.20 -4.43
CA LEU A 128 21.13 -4.11 -4.19
C LEU A 128 22.52 -4.43 -4.78
N ALA A 129 22.96 -5.67 -4.66
CA ALA A 129 24.24 -6.13 -5.21
C ALA A 129 24.19 -6.48 -6.72
N GLY A 130 23.05 -6.28 -7.39
CA GLY A 130 22.82 -6.59 -8.81
C GLY A 130 21.86 -7.78 -8.99
N TYR A 131 22.19 -8.92 -8.42
CA TYR A 131 21.33 -10.10 -8.27
C TYR A 131 21.60 -10.75 -6.90
N TRP A 132 20.94 -11.87 -6.56
CA TRP A 132 21.10 -12.56 -5.27
C TRP A 132 22.58 -12.83 -4.92
N GLY A 133 23.36 -13.37 -5.86
CA GLY A 133 24.80 -13.61 -5.70
C GLY A 133 25.69 -12.43 -6.10
N GLY A 134 25.12 -11.27 -6.39
CA GLY A 134 25.82 -10.08 -6.86
C GLY A 134 26.10 -10.07 -8.37
N VAL A 135 27.16 -9.38 -8.78
CA VAL A 135 27.62 -9.26 -10.18
C VAL A 135 28.73 -10.27 -10.47
N GLN A 136 28.77 -10.85 -11.66
CA GLN A 136 29.83 -11.80 -12.03
C GLN A 136 31.22 -11.13 -12.02
N PRO A 137 32.19 -11.62 -11.21
CA PRO A 137 33.56 -11.12 -11.26
C PRO A 137 34.21 -11.41 -12.62
N ALA A 138 34.87 -10.40 -13.19
CA ALA A 138 35.53 -10.49 -14.50
C ALA A 138 34.64 -11.06 -15.63
N GLY A 139 33.32 -10.85 -15.54
CA GLY A 139 32.38 -11.21 -16.59
C GLY A 139 32.62 -10.37 -17.86
N PRO A 140 32.48 -10.95 -19.07
CA PRO A 140 32.63 -10.20 -20.32
C PRO A 140 31.71 -8.98 -20.38
N GLY A 141 32.29 -7.78 -20.56
CA GLY A 141 31.54 -6.52 -20.60
C GLY A 141 31.12 -5.97 -19.22
N MET A 142 31.58 -6.59 -18.13
CA MET A 142 31.35 -6.14 -16.75
C MET A 142 32.67 -5.85 -16.00
N GLU A 143 33.82 -5.97 -16.67
CA GLU A 143 35.16 -5.86 -16.06
C GLU A 143 35.40 -4.47 -15.47
N HIS A 144 34.81 -3.43 -16.07
CA HIS A 144 34.98 -2.04 -15.61
C HIS A 144 34.41 -1.78 -14.23
N TYR A 145 33.51 -2.64 -13.71
CA TYR A 145 32.95 -2.55 -12.37
C TYR A 145 33.92 -2.98 -11.26
N ASP A 146 35.02 -3.66 -11.60
CA ASP A 146 36.02 -4.15 -10.62
C ASP A 146 35.36 -4.97 -9.50
N THR A 147 34.49 -5.88 -9.91
CA THR A 147 33.74 -6.77 -9.02
C THR A 147 34.66 -7.86 -8.47
N ALA A 148 34.57 -8.10 -7.17
CA ALA A 148 35.32 -9.15 -6.49
C ALA A 148 34.40 -10.00 -5.59
N LEU A 149 34.79 -11.24 -5.33
CA LEU A 149 34.07 -12.07 -4.36
C LEU A 149 34.30 -11.53 -2.95
N ALA A 150 33.21 -11.26 -2.25
CA ALA A 150 33.17 -10.92 -0.84
C ALA A 150 32.32 -11.98 -0.10
N TYR A 151 32.73 -12.32 1.11
CA TYR A 151 32.08 -13.37 1.90
C TYR A 151 31.38 -12.73 3.11
N PRO A 152 30.09 -13.03 3.35
CA PRO A 152 29.33 -12.43 4.43
C PRO A 152 29.90 -12.82 5.80
N VAL A 153 30.12 -11.82 6.66
CA VAL A 153 30.45 -12.00 8.07
C VAL A 153 29.23 -11.67 8.91
N GLN A 154 28.60 -12.70 9.46
CA GLN A 154 27.37 -12.55 10.25
C GLN A 154 27.67 -12.27 11.71
N SER A 155 26.88 -11.40 12.34
CA SER A 155 26.99 -11.14 13.78
C SER A 155 26.37 -12.28 14.59
N PRO A 156 26.83 -12.52 15.84
CA PRO A 156 26.18 -13.50 16.73
C PRO A 156 24.69 -13.24 16.93
N GLY A 157 24.26 -11.97 16.90
CA GLY A 157 22.86 -11.57 17.01
C GLY A 157 22.02 -12.03 15.82
N VAL A 158 22.52 -11.85 14.60
CA VAL A 158 21.86 -12.31 13.37
C VAL A 158 21.77 -13.84 13.35
N LEU A 159 22.89 -14.52 13.58
CA LEU A 159 22.96 -15.99 13.65
C LEU A 159 22.01 -16.58 14.69
N SER A 160 21.87 -15.92 15.85
CA SER A 160 20.97 -16.37 16.91
C SER A 160 19.49 -16.19 16.58
N ASN A 161 19.14 -15.31 15.64
CA ASN A 161 17.76 -14.98 15.30
C ASN A 161 17.25 -15.70 14.06
N GLN A 162 18.05 -15.76 12.99
CA GLN A 162 17.65 -16.39 11.72
C GLN A 162 18.87 -17.01 11.04
N PRO A 163 19.09 -18.32 11.16
CA PRO A 163 19.95 -19.03 10.22
C PRO A 163 19.27 -19.00 8.85
N ASP A 164 19.93 -18.38 7.88
CA ASP A 164 19.37 -18.10 6.56
C ASP A 164 20.14 -18.88 5.49
N ILE A 165 19.42 -19.68 4.71
CA ILE A 165 19.97 -20.47 3.62
C ILE A 165 20.64 -19.60 2.54
N VAL A 166 20.18 -18.36 2.37
CA VAL A 166 20.81 -17.37 1.49
C VAL A 166 22.22 -17.06 2.01
N MET A 167 22.36 -16.79 3.31
CA MET A 167 23.65 -16.48 3.91
C MET A 167 24.60 -17.68 3.90
N ASP A 168 24.09 -18.90 4.14
CA ASP A 168 24.88 -20.12 4.07
C ASP A 168 25.42 -20.36 2.65
N SER A 169 24.57 -20.18 1.64
CA SER A 169 24.94 -20.26 0.22
C SER A 169 26.03 -19.24 -0.12
N LEU A 170 25.86 -17.98 0.28
CA LEU A 170 26.83 -16.91 0.00
C LEU A 170 28.12 -17.03 0.83
N ALA A 171 28.10 -17.67 2.00
CA ALA A 171 29.30 -17.97 2.77
C ALA A 171 30.21 -18.99 2.05
N VAL A 172 29.61 -19.91 1.28
CA VAL A 172 30.35 -20.91 0.49
C VAL A 172 30.78 -20.33 -0.86
N HIS A 173 29.84 -19.73 -1.60
CA HIS A 173 30.07 -19.33 -2.99
C HIS A 173 30.58 -17.90 -3.14
N GLY A 174 30.42 -17.06 -2.12
CA GLY A 174 30.76 -15.63 -2.16
C GLY A 174 29.75 -14.80 -2.94
N LEU A 175 29.61 -13.53 -2.57
CA LEU A 175 28.83 -12.54 -3.29
C LEU A 175 29.75 -11.68 -4.16
N GLY A 176 29.39 -11.51 -5.43
CA GLY A 176 30.10 -10.65 -6.37
C GLY A 176 29.86 -9.18 -6.07
N LEU A 177 30.69 -8.60 -5.21
CA LEU A 177 30.57 -7.24 -4.71
C LEU A 177 31.26 -6.27 -5.67
N VAL A 178 30.47 -5.38 -6.28
CA VAL A 178 31.00 -4.27 -7.10
C VAL A 178 31.86 -3.35 -6.22
N ASN A 179 33.01 -2.90 -6.74
CA ASN A 179 33.87 -2.00 -5.96
C ASN A 179 33.07 -0.76 -5.51
N PRO A 180 33.09 -0.38 -4.21
CA PRO A 180 32.30 0.75 -3.68
C PRO A 180 32.60 2.09 -4.36
N LYS A 181 33.78 2.26 -4.96
CA LYS A 181 34.14 3.46 -5.73
C LYS A 181 33.52 3.48 -7.14
N LYS A 182 33.01 2.34 -7.62
CA LYS A 182 32.46 2.15 -8.97
C LYS A 182 30.98 1.78 -8.97
N VAL A 183 30.37 1.50 -7.82
CA VAL A 183 28.97 1.08 -7.70
C VAL A 183 27.98 2.09 -8.29
N PHE A 184 28.29 3.40 -8.25
CA PHE A 184 27.48 4.39 -8.98
C PHE A 184 27.45 4.15 -10.48
N ASN A 185 28.58 3.78 -11.09
CA ASN A 185 28.64 3.51 -12.53
C ASN A 185 27.79 2.28 -12.86
N PHE A 186 27.85 1.24 -12.03
CA PHE A 186 27.00 0.05 -12.16
C PHE A 186 25.51 0.41 -12.12
N TYR A 187 25.05 1.08 -11.06
CA TYR A 187 23.65 1.47 -10.97
C TYR A 187 23.25 2.43 -12.09
N ASN A 188 24.12 3.37 -12.47
CA ASN A 188 23.80 4.33 -13.50
C ASN A 188 23.69 3.67 -14.88
N GLU A 189 24.53 2.69 -15.19
CA GLU A 189 24.45 1.96 -16.45
C GLU A 189 23.19 1.07 -16.51
N LEU A 190 22.91 0.32 -15.43
CA LEU A 190 21.69 -0.48 -15.31
C LEU A 190 20.43 0.39 -15.40
N HIS A 191 20.34 1.46 -14.60
CA HIS A 191 19.15 2.32 -14.58
C HIS A 191 19.00 3.14 -15.86
N ALA A 192 20.09 3.57 -16.50
CA ALA A 192 20.02 4.23 -17.81
C ALA A 192 19.49 3.29 -18.89
N TYR A 193 19.90 2.01 -18.87
CA TYR A 193 19.33 1.00 -19.74
C TYR A 193 17.82 0.85 -19.51
N LEU A 194 17.40 0.66 -18.27
CA LEU A 194 15.99 0.52 -17.90
C LEU A 194 15.17 1.75 -18.30
N ALA A 195 15.67 2.96 -18.01
CA ALA A 195 15.03 4.20 -18.42
C ALA A 195 14.91 4.31 -19.94
N SER A 196 15.90 3.83 -20.71
CA SER A 196 15.83 3.77 -22.17
C SER A 196 14.77 2.79 -22.70
N CYS A 197 14.40 1.79 -21.90
CA CYS A 197 13.27 0.91 -22.16
C CYS A 197 11.92 1.55 -21.77
N GLY A 198 11.92 2.73 -21.17
CA GLY A 198 10.73 3.41 -20.67
C GLY A 198 10.31 2.98 -19.27
N VAL A 199 11.15 2.25 -18.53
CA VAL A 199 10.91 1.90 -17.11
C VAL A 199 10.96 3.18 -16.26
N ASP A 200 10.04 3.31 -15.32
CA ASP A 200 9.87 4.51 -14.49
C ASP A 200 10.58 4.43 -13.15
N GLY A 201 10.98 3.25 -12.70
CA GLY A 201 11.61 3.05 -11.39
C GLY A 201 12.04 1.62 -11.11
N VAL A 202 12.46 1.37 -9.88
CA VAL A 202 12.98 0.07 -9.45
C VAL A 202 12.41 -0.39 -8.10
N LYS A 203 12.28 -1.71 -7.94
CA LYS A 203 12.12 -2.37 -6.64
C LYS A 203 13.48 -2.99 -6.28
N VAL A 204 14.09 -2.53 -5.19
CA VAL A 204 15.47 -2.91 -4.84
C VAL A 204 15.46 -3.78 -3.59
N ASP A 205 15.73 -5.07 -3.78
CA ASP A 205 15.70 -6.10 -2.75
C ASP A 205 17.09 -6.40 -2.18
N VAL A 206 17.13 -7.31 -1.21
CA VAL A 206 18.35 -7.87 -0.60
C VAL A 206 19.29 -6.78 -0.08
N GLN A 207 18.75 -5.65 0.41
CA GLN A 207 19.61 -4.52 0.78
C GLN A 207 20.43 -4.80 2.04
N SER A 208 19.90 -5.54 3.00
CA SER A 208 20.57 -5.78 4.28
C SER A 208 21.79 -6.70 4.17
N ILE A 209 21.97 -7.44 3.08
CA ILE A 209 23.19 -8.26 2.87
C ILE A 209 24.46 -7.43 2.97
N ILE A 210 24.41 -6.15 2.56
CA ILE A 210 25.57 -5.27 2.48
C ILE A 210 26.21 -5.05 3.86
N GLU A 211 25.44 -5.18 4.95
CA GLU A 211 25.96 -5.00 6.31
C GLU A 211 27.01 -6.08 6.67
N THR A 212 26.92 -7.25 6.04
CA THR A 212 27.79 -8.40 6.29
C THR A 212 29.09 -8.36 5.48
N LEU A 213 29.20 -7.43 4.53
CA LEU A 213 30.27 -7.41 3.51
C LEU A 213 31.29 -6.28 3.73
N GLY A 214 31.25 -5.61 4.88
CA GLY A 214 32.09 -4.44 5.17
C GLY A 214 33.60 -4.71 5.34
N ALA A 215 34.02 -5.98 5.42
CA ALA A 215 35.42 -6.37 5.56
C ALA A 215 36.23 -5.85 4.36
N GLY A 216 37.35 -5.17 4.61
CA GLY A 216 38.18 -4.56 3.55
C GLY A 216 37.63 -3.25 2.96
N HIS A 217 36.44 -2.80 3.37
CA HIS A 217 35.76 -1.62 2.79
C HIS A 217 35.44 -0.51 3.81
N GLY A 218 36.22 -0.41 4.90
CA GLY A 218 36.01 0.58 5.96
C GLY A 218 34.90 0.20 6.95
N GLY A 219 34.43 -1.05 6.91
CA GLY A 219 33.38 -1.57 7.78
C GLY A 219 31.96 -1.35 7.25
N ARG A 220 30.98 -2.00 7.89
CA ARG A 220 29.58 -2.04 7.43
C ARG A 220 28.99 -0.65 7.17
N VAL A 221 29.19 0.31 8.07
CA VAL A 221 28.62 1.66 7.97
C VAL A 221 29.15 2.40 6.73
N SER A 222 30.44 2.26 6.44
CA SER A 222 31.06 2.92 5.28
C SER A 222 30.55 2.32 3.97
N LEU A 223 30.51 0.99 3.90
CA LEU A 223 30.04 0.27 2.71
C LEU A 223 28.55 0.54 2.43
N THR A 224 27.69 0.39 3.44
CA THR A 224 26.24 0.65 3.32
C THR A 224 26.00 2.08 2.84
N ARG A 225 26.70 3.06 3.41
CA ARG A 225 26.55 4.46 2.99
C ARG A 225 26.95 4.68 1.54
N SER A 226 28.08 4.10 1.09
CA SER A 226 28.52 4.21 -0.31
C SER A 226 27.49 3.63 -1.28
N TYR A 227 26.93 2.46 -0.96
CA TYR A 227 25.90 1.81 -1.77
C TYR A 227 24.60 2.62 -1.82
N HIS A 228 24.07 3.06 -0.67
CA HIS A 228 22.85 3.86 -0.64
C HIS A 228 23.01 5.21 -1.36
N GLN A 229 24.14 5.90 -1.18
CA GLN A 229 24.39 7.17 -1.88
C GLN A 229 24.47 6.98 -3.39
N ALA A 230 25.13 5.93 -3.85
CA ALA A 230 25.22 5.61 -5.27
C ALA A 230 23.85 5.21 -5.86
N LEU A 231 23.07 4.42 -5.11
CA LEU A 231 21.73 4.01 -5.51
C LEU A 231 20.81 5.23 -5.68
N GLU A 232 20.69 6.07 -4.65
CA GLU A 232 19.86 7.28 -4.70
C GLU A 232 20.31 8.26 -5.78
N ALA A 233 21.63 8.41 -5.98
CA ALA A 233 22.17 9.24 -7.05
C ALA A 233 21.81 8.71 -8.45
N SER A 234 21.84 7.39 -8.64
CA SER A 234 21.44 6.77 -9.91
C SER A 234 19.93 6.90 -10.15
N ILE A 235 19.10 6.65 -9.12
CA ILE A 235 17.65 6.80 -9.20
C ILE A 235 17.30 8.23 -9.59
N GLY A 236 17.84 9.23 -8.88
CA GLY A 236 17.56 10.64 -9.15
C GLY A 236 18.03 11.12 -10.54
N ARG A 237 18.98 10.40 -11.15
CA ARG A 237 19.46 10.69 -12.50
C ARG A 237 18.61 10.07 -13.61
N ASN A 238 18.10 8.86 -13.40
CA ASN A 238 17.50 8.05 -14.47
C ASN A 238 15.98 7.98 -14.40
N PHE A 239 15.39 8.17 -13.22
CA PHE A 239 13.97 8.01 -12.98
C PHE A 239 13.33 9.30 -12.47
N LEU A 240 12.12 9.57 -12.96
CA LEU A 240 11.32 10.67 -12.44
C LEU A 240 10.80 10.33 -11.04
N GLU A 241 10.49 11.36 -10.25
CA GLU A 241 9.79 11.21 -8.96
C GLU A 241 10.46 10.36 -7.88
N ASN A 242 11.77 10.12 -7.95
CA ASN A 242 12.49 9.33 -6.94
C ASN A 242 11.89 7.91 -6.79
N ALA A 243 11.65 7.31 -7.95
CA ALA A 243 10.93 6.05 -8.14
C ALA A 243 11.73 4.82 -7.69
N CYS A 244 11.64 4.52 -6.39
CA CYS A 244 12.28 3.36 -5.78
C CYS A 244 11.46 2.80 -4.62
N ILE A 245 11.24 1.48 -4.63
CA ILE A 245 10.75 0.71 -3.48
C ILE A 245 11.95 0.01 -2.84
N ALA A 246 12.27 0.34 -1.59
CA ALA A 246 13.34 -0.33 -0.87
C ALA A 246 12.80 -1.55 -0.10
N CYS A 247 13.47 -2.69 -0.23
CA CYS A 247 13.02 -3.95 0.33
C CYS A 247 14.18 -4.70 0.97
N MET A 248 13.87 -5.56 1.95
CA MET A 248 14.85 -6.26 2.79
C MET A 248 15.89 -5.28 3.35
N CYS A 249 15.47 -4.08 3.74
CA CYS A 249 16.34 -2.92 4.00
C CYS A 249 16.23 -2.38 5.44
N HIS A 250 15.77 -3.21 6.38
CA HIS A 250 15.48 -2.77 7.75
C HIS A 250 16.72 -2.66 8.65
N ASN A 251 17.91 -2.89 8.13
CA ASN A 251 19.14 -2.60 8.87
C ASN A 251 19.25 -1.10 9.16
N THR A 252 19.73 -0.78 10.37
CA THR A 252 19.80 0.62 10.84
C THR A 252 20.72 1.48 9.99
N ASP A 253 21.81 0.94 9.46
CA ASP A 253 22.77 1.69 8.64
C ASP A 253 22.12 2.20 7.35
N GLY A 254 21.27 1.40 6.71
CA GLY A 254 20.53 1.75 5.50
C GLY A 254 19.44 2.77 5.78
N ILE A 255 18.63 2.56 6.82
CA ILE A 255 17.58 3.50 7.24
C ILE A 255 18.17 4.90 7.55
N TYR A 256 19.28 4.96 8.29
CA TYR A 256 19.97 6.22 8.60
C TYR A 256 20.82 6.79 7.45
N SER A 257 20.82 6.13 6.28
CA SER A 257 21.48 6.59 5.05
C SER A 257 20.49 7.00 3.94
N ALA A 258 19.18 6.75 4.11
CA ALA A 258 18.16 7.02 3.09
C ALA A 258 17.68 8.50 3.12
N LYS A 259 18.18 9.32 2.18
CA LYS A 259 17.83 10.74 2.08
C LYS A 259 16.64 10.99 1.17
N GLN A 260 16.56 10.27 0.06
CA GLN A 260 15.57 10.48 -0.98
C GLN A 260 14.60 9.32 -1.02
N THR A 261 15.05 8.06 -1.03
CA THR A 261 14.17 6.89 -1.19
C THR A 261 13.00 6.96 -0.22
N ALA A 262 11.79 6.92 -0.80
CA ALA A 262 10.57 7.33 -0.12
C ALA A 262 9.64 6.17 0.24
N VAL A 263 9.83 4.98 -0.32
CA VAL A 263 8.97 3.81 -0.08
C VAL A 263 9.79 2.65 0.46
N VAL A 264 9.28 1.96 1.47
CA VAL A 264 9.94 0.82 2.14
C VAL A 264 8.97 -0.33 2.36
N ARG A 265 9.29 -1.54 1.91
CA ARG A 265 8.51 -2.74 2.27
C ARG A 265 8.55 -2.91 3.78
N ALA A 266 7.41 -3.09 4.42
CA ALA A 266 7.24 -3.08 5.87
C ALA A 266 7.22 -4.49 6.50
N SER A 267 7.47 -5.51 5.71
CA SER A 267 7.28 -6.92 6.05
C SER A 267 8.28 -7.80 5.30
N ASP A 268 8.33 -9.07 5.73
CA ASP A 268 8.79 -10.16 4.88
C ASP A 268 7.77 -10.39 3.74
N ASP A 269 8.05 -11.31 2.82
CA ASP A 269 7.13 -11.63 1.72
C ASP A 269 5.73 -12.01 2.23
N TYR A 270 4.70 -11.59 1.49
CA TYR A 270 3.38 -12.21 1.56
C TYR A 270 3.48 -13.67 1.11
N TYR A 271 3.22 -14.62 2.02
CA TYR A 271 3.29 -16.06 1.74
C TYR A 271 1.87 -16.66 1.54
N PRO A 272 1.30 -16.66 0.31
CA PRO A 272 -0.07 -17.14 0.09
C PRO A 272 -0.30 -18.61 0.48
N ARG A 273 0.76 -19.42 0.47
CA ARG A 273 0.68 -20.86 0.74
C ARG A 273 0.98 -21.23 2.20
N ASP A 274 1.38 -20.27 3.03
CA ASP A 274 1.61 -20.51 4.46
C ASP A 274 0.46 -19.89 5.27
N PRO A 275 -0.49 -20.71 5.75
CA PRO A 275 -1.60 -20.22 6.56
C PRO A 275 -1.15 -19.49 7.84
N ALA A 276 0.03 -19.84 8.38
CA ALA A 276 0.58 -19.20 9.59
C ALA A 276 0.99 -17.74 9.34
N SER A 277 1.23 -17.37 8.08
CA SER A 277 1.73 -16.04 7.73
C SER A 277 0.65 -14.96 7.79
N HIS A 278 -0.62 -15.27 7.55
CA HIS A 278 -1.62 -14.25 7.21
C HIS A 278 -1.94 -13.29 8.37
N THR A 279 -2.17 -13.81 9.57
CA THR A 279 -2.44 -12.95 10.73
C THR A 279 -1.19 -12.18 11.16
N ILE A 280 -0.04 -12.85 11.12
CA ILE A 280 1.25 -12.26 11.44
C ILE A 280 1.66 -11.17 10.46
N HIS A 281 1.36 -11.30 9.17
CA HIS A 281 1.62 -10.27 8.16
C HIS A 281 0.97 -8.95 8.54
N ILE A 282 -0.35 -8.96 8.81
CA ILE A 282 -1.11 -7.75 9.15
C ILE A 282 -0.61 -7.12 10.44
N SER A 283 -0.34 -7.93 11.47
CA SER A 283 0.28 -7.42 12.70
C SER A 283 1.65 -6.80 12.44
N SER A 284 2.52 -7.48 11.68
CA SER A 284 3.89 -7.04 11.44
C SER A 284 3.93 -5.74 10.64
N VAL A 285 3.17 -5.61 9.55
CA VAL A 285 3.14 -4.38 8.75
C VAL A 285 2.59 -3.19 9.55
N ALA A 286 1.58 -3.39 10.38
CA ALA A 286 1.03 -2.33 11.22
C ALA A 286 2.05 -1.85 12.25
N TYR A 287 2.67 -2.77 12.99
CA TYR A 287 3.67 -2.42 14.01
C TYR A 287 4.96 -1.85 13.41
N ASN A 288 5.46 -2.42 12.32
CA ASN A 288 6.64 -1.89 11.63
C ASN A 288 6.39 -0.49 11.05
N SER A 289 5.16 -0.18 10.65
CA SER A 289 4.77 1.14 10.14
C SER A 289 4.86 2.26 11.18
N ILE A 290 4.88 1.94 12.49
CA ILE A 290 5.15 2.92 13.56
C ILE A 290 6.55 3.51 13.37
N PHE A 291 7.56 2.65 13.21
CA PHE A 291 8.96 3.07 13.09
C PHE A 291 9.31 3.47 11.65
N LEU A 292 9.02 2.61 10.68
CA LEU A 292 9.38 2.84 9.27
C LEU A 292 8.66 4.06 8.70
N GLY A 293 7.42 4.30 9.14
CA GLY A 293 6.63 5.45 8.74
C GLY A 293 7.30 6.79 9.01
N GLU A 294 8.20 6.88 9.99
CA GLU A 294 8.94 8.13 10.26
C GLU A 294 10.03 8.42 9.21
N PHE A 295 10.49 7.40 8.49
CA PHE A 295 11.56 7.50 7.49
C PHE A 295 11.03 7.48 6.07
N MET A 296 10.05 6.63 5.77
CA MET A 296 9.56 6.29 4.43
C MET A 296 8.08 5.90 4.49
N GLN A 297 7.38 5.93 3.36
CA GLN A 297 6.05 5.37 3.22
C GLN A 297 6.13 3.84 3.28
N PRO A 298 5.50 3.19 4.27
CA PRO A 298 5.46 1.74 4.34
C PRO A 298 4.64 1.15 3.18
N ASP A 299 5.21 0.15 2.54
CA ASP A 299 4.60 -0.72 1.56
C ASP A 299 4.26 -2.05 2.23
N TRP A 300 2.99 -2.45 2.18
CA TRP A 300 2.47 -3.61 2.91
C TRP A 300 2.49 -4.90 2.09
N ASP A 301 3.19 -4.84 0.95
CA ASP A 301 3.41 -5.93 0.01
C ASP A 301 2.17 -6.32 -0.83
N MET A 302 2.41 -7.06 -1.91
CA MET A 302 1.36 -7.67 -2.73
C MET A 302 0.45 -8.61 -1.93
N PHE A 303 -0.70 -8.95 -2.49
CA PHE A 303 -1.54 -10.05 -2.02
C PHE A 303 -2.29 -10.72 -3.16
N HIS A 304 -2.94 -11.85 -2.88
CA HIS A 304 -3.84 -12.50 -3.82
C HIS A 304 -5.29 -12.03 -3.61
N SER A 305 -5.95 -11.55 -4.66
CA SER A 305 -7.37 -11.18 -4.60
C SER A 305 -8.29 -12.41 -4.54
N LEU A 306 -7.88 -13.51 -5.16
CA LEU A 306 -8.59 -14.80 -5.10
C LEU A 306 -7.92 -15.72 -4.08
N HIS A 307 -8.25 -15.53 -2.80
CA HIS A 307 -7.69 -16.31 -1.70
C HIS A 307 -8.67 -16.36 -0.50
N PRO A 308 -8.69 -17.43 0.32
CA PRO A 308 -9.54 -17.50 1.51
C PRO A 308 -9.39 -16.35 2.50
N THR A 309 -8.21 -15.70 2.53
CA THR A 309 -7.92 -14.53 3.39
C THR A 309 -7.88 -13.21 2.61
N ALA A 310 -8.34 -13.18 1.36
CA ALA A 310 -8.18 -12.02 0.49
C ALA A 310 -8.90 -10.77 1.03
N GLU A 311 -10.13 -10.89 1.52
CA GLU A 311 -10.85 -9.73 2.06
C GLU A 311 -10.15 -9.14 3.31
N TYR A 312 -9.59 -10.01 4.16
CA TYR A 312 -8.82 -9.60 5.34
C TYR A 312 -7.58 -8.79 4.95
N HIS A 313 -6.86 -9.23 3.91
CA HIS A 313 -5.68 -8.53 3.36
C HIS A 313 -6.04 -7.25 2.61
N ALA A 314 -7.15 -7.24 1.87
CA ALA A 314 -7.66 -6.09 1.15
C ALA A 314 -8.08 -4.98 2.12
N ALA A 315 -8.84 -5.31 3.17
CA ALA A 315 -9.28 -4.36 4.19
C ALA A 315 -8.10 -3.68 4.90
N ALA A 316 -7.08 -4.45 5.26
CA ALA A 316 -5.87 -3.91 5.88
C ALA A 316 -5.14 -2.92 4.95
N ARG A 317 -4.94 -3.28 3.68
CA ARG A 317 -4.25 -2.43 2.69
C ARG A 317 -5.05 -1.16 2.34
N ALA A 318 -6.38 -1.26 2.30
CA ALA A 318 -7.26 -0.10 2.07
C ALA A 318 -7.05 1.01 3.09
N ILE A 319 -6.77 0.65 4.35
CA ILE A 319 -6.55 1.59 5.44
C ILE A 319 -5.07 1.76 5.82
N GLY A 320 -4.15 1.03 5.19
CA GLY A 320 -2.71 1.07 5.50
C GLY A 320 -2.00 2.32 4.96
N GLY A 321 -2.64 3.05 4.04
CA GLY A 321 -2.06 4.19 3.32
C GLY A 321 -0.86 3.81 2.43
N CYS A 322 -0.67 2.52 2.18
CA CYS A 322 0.36 1.93 1.34
C CYS A 322 -0.08 1.88 -0.13
N ALA A 323 0.83 1.44 -1.00
CA ALA A 323 0.44 1.01 -2.34
C ALA A 323 -0.51 -0.19 -2.26
N ILE A 324 -1.40 -0.34 -3.25
CA ILE A 324 -2.30 -1.49 -3.36
C ILE A 324 -2.01 -2.17 -4.69
N TYR A 325 -1.39 -3.34 -4.62
CA TYR A 325 -1.12 -4.15 -5.80
C TYR A 325 -1.30 -5.63 -5.48
N VAL A 326 -1.69 -6.41 -6.50
CA VAL A 326 -1.88 -7.86 -6.38
C VAL A 326 -0.76 -8.62 -7.10
N SER A 327 -0.62 -9.90 -6.79
CA SER A 327 0.29 -10.82 -7.47
C SER A 327 -0.44 -12.03 -8.08
N ASP A 328 -1.74 -11.88 -8.33
CA ASP A 328 -2.58 -12.91 -8.93
C ASP A 328 -2.00 -13.42 -10.26
N LYS A 329 -2.17 -14.72 -10.50
CA LYS A 329 -1.97 -15.31 -11.83
C LYS A 329 -2.98 -14.74 -12.82
N PRO A 330 -2.60 -14.54 -14.09
CA PRO A 330 -3.56 -14.14 -15.12
C PRO A 330 -4.79 -15.05 -15.12
N GLY A 331 -5.97 -14.43 -15.20
CA GLY A 331 -7.26 -15.14 -15.19
C GLY A 331 -7.73 -15.67 -13.82
N ASN A 332 -6.95 -15.48 -12.74
CA ASN A 332 -7.28 -15.94 -11.39
C ASN A 332 -7.50 -14.76 -10.45
N HIS A 333 -8.51 -13.94 -10.76
CA HIS A 333 -8.81 -12.71 -10.04
C HIS A 333 -10.19 -12.77 -9.37
N ASN A 334 -10.32 -12.08 -8.24
CA ASN A 334 -11.61 -11.80 -7.62
C ASN A 334 -12.01 -10.34 -7.91
N PHE A 335 -12.69 -10.11 -9.04
CA PHE A 335 -13.08 -8.75 -9.44
C PHE A 335 -14.10 -8.11 -8.50
N GLU A 336 -14.93 -8.89 -7.81
CA GLU A 336 -15.86 -8.35 -6.82
C GLU A 336 -15.12 -7.77 -5.61
N LEU A 337 -14.01 -8.39 -5.20
CA LEU A 337 -13.13 -7.81 -4.19
C LEU A 337 -12.33 -6.61 -4.74
N LEU A 338 -11.77 -6.72 -5.95
CA LEU A 338 -10.97 -5.65 -6.53
C LEU A 338 -11.77 -4.37 -6.73
N LYS A 339 -13.05 -4.44 -7.12
CA LYS A 339 -13.95 -3.28 -7.24
C LYS A 339 -14.19 -2.55 -5.90
N LYS A 340 -13.91 -3.17 -4.75
CA LYS A 340 -13.97 -2.53 -3.42
C LYS A 340 -12.69 -1.72 -3.09
N LEU A 341 -11.64 -1.85 -3.91
CA LEU A 341 -10.34 -1.19 -3.76
C LEU A 341 -10.00 -0.24 -4.92
N VAL A 342 -10.37 -0.63 -6.13
CA VAL A 342 -9.93 -0.04 -7.39
C VAL A 342 -11.10 0.66 -8.08
N LEU A 343 -10.93 1.94 -8.39
CA LEU A 343 -11.87 2.71 -9.18
C LEU A 343 -11.76 2.34 -10.67
N PRO A 344 -12.77 2.60 -11.51
CA PRO A 344 -12.75 2.22 -12.93
C PRO A 344 -11.56 2.76 -13.74
N ASP A 345 -10.99 3.91 -13.33
CA ASP A 345 -9.80 4.48 -13.96
C ASP A 345 -8.49 3.78 -13.55
N GLY A 346 -8.54 2.86 -12.59
CA GLY A 346 -7.41 2.15 -12.01
C GLY A 346 -6.76 2.88 -10.83
N SER A 347 -7.31 4.01 -10.39
CA SER A 347 -6.85 4.71 -9.18
C SER A 347 -7.44 4.08 -7.90
N VAL A 348 -6.82 4.34 -6.75
CA VAL A 348 -7.29 3.82 -5.45
C VAL A 348 -7.63 4.94 -4.49
N LEU A 349 -8.55 4.69 -3.55
CA LEU A 349 -8.87 5.61 -2.45
C LEU A 349 -7.87 5.43 -1.30
N ARG A 350 -6.60 5.81 -1.49
CA ARG A 350 -5.54 5.61 -0.49
C ARG A 350 -5.70 6.54 0.72
N ALA A 351 -5.58 5.98 1.93
CA ALA A 351 -5.51 6.76 3.16
C ALA A 351 -4.20 7.58 3.27
N GLN A 352 -4.20 8.69 4.01
CA GLN A 352 -3.15 9.71 3.90
C GLN A 352 -1.86 9.37 4.66
N LEU A 353 -1.96 8.70 5.80
CA LEU A 353 -0.82 8.40 6.68
C LEU A 353 -0.39 6.95 6.50
N PRO A 354 0.78 6.54 6.98
CA PRO A 354 1.04 5.12 7.26
C PRO A 354 0.06 4.61 8.32
N GLY A 355 -0.61 3.50 8.05
CA GLY A 355 -1.52 2.85 9.01
C GLY A 355 -0.75 2.38 10.25
N ARG A 356 -1.30 2.64 11.44
CA ARG A 356 -0.64 2.33 12.72
C ARG A 356 -1.62 1.72 13.71
N PRO A 357 -1.14 0.89 14.65
CA PRO A 357 -1.93 0.50 15.81
C PRO A 357 -2.48 1.73 16.53
N THR A 358 -3.71 1.62 16.98
CA THR A 358 -4.34 2.55 17.93
C THR A 358 -3.62 2.48 19.28
N ILE A 359 -3.71 3.56 20.06
CA ILE A 359 -2.94 3.70 21.31
C ILE A 359 -3.25 2.58 22.31
N ASP A 360 -4.50 2.15 22.40
CA ASP A 360 -4.94 1.14 23.37
C ASP A 360 -4.44 -0.27 23.06
N CYS A 361 -4.15 -0.59 21.79
CA CYS A 361 -3.54 -1.86 21.41
C CYS A 361 -2.02 -1.78 21.14
N LEU A 362 -1.39 -0.61 21.28
CA LEU A 362 0.03 -0.36 20.92
C LEU A 362 1.03 -1.27 21.65
N PHE A 363 0.71 -1.71 22.88
CA PHE A 363 1.56 -2.60 23.68
C PHE A 363 0.97 -4.00 23.85
N ALA A 364 -0.08 -4.33 23.09
CA ALA A 364 -0.71 -5.64 23.12
C ALA A 364 0.02 -6.63 22.19
N ASP A 365 -0.23 -7.92 22.38
CA ASP A 365 0.22 -8.96 21.43
C ASP A 365 -1.01 -9.55 20.73
N PRO A 366 -1.55 -8.87 19.70
CA PRO A 366 -2.82 -9.23 19.08
C PRO A 366 -2.77 -10.56 18.32
N ALA A 367 -1.59 -11.19 18.23
CA ALA A 367 -1.42 -12.47 17.59
C ALA A 367 -1.43 -13.65 18.58
N ARG A 368 -1.16 -13.42 19.87
CA ARG A 368 -0.89 -14.50 20.83
C ARG A 368 -1.53 -14.36 22.20
N ASP A 369 -1.97 -13.17 22.61
CA ASP A 369 -2.46 -12.94 23.97
C ASP A 369 -3.86 -13.54 24.25
N GLY A 370 -4.57 -13.97 23.21
CA GLY A 370 -5.91 -14.55 23.32
C GLY A 370 -7.00 -13.56 23.76
N VAL A 371 -6.73 -12.26 23.79
CA VAL A 371 -7.65 -11.24 24.29
C VAL A 371 -7.75 -9.99 23.42
N SER A 372 -6.69 -9.62 22.70
CA SER A 372 -6.64 -8.34 21.99
C SER A 372 -6.96 -8.49 20.51
N LEU A 373 -7.86 -7.62 20.02
CA LEU A 373 -7.97 -7.31 18.59
C LEU A 373 -6.90 -6.28 18.21
N LEU A 374 -6.31 -6.43 17.03
CA LEU A 374 -5.49 -5.38 16.45
C LEU A 374 -6.42 -4.30 15.86
N LYS A 375 -6.30 -3.07 16.36
CA LYS A 375 -7.00 -1.92 15.79
C LYS A 375 -5.99 -1.02 15.08
N ILE A 376 -6.16 -0.82 13.78
CA ILE A 376 -5.31 0.02 12.92
C ILE A 376 -6.08 1.28 12.59
N TRP A 377 -5.50 2.46 12.79
CA TRP A 377 -6.12 3.73 12.40
C TRP A 377 -5.35 4.42 11.29
N ASN A 378 -6.09 5.22 10.51
CA ASN A 378 -5.58 6.12 9.48
C ASN A 378 -6.59 7.26 9.22
N THR A 379 -6.27 8.15 8.29
CA THR A 379 -7.04 9.34 7.99
C THR A 379 -7.26 9.54 6.50
N ASN A 380 -8.39 10.14 6.19
CA ASN A 380 -8.72 10.77 4.92
C ASN A 380 -8.80 12.29 5.16
N LYS A 381 -9.01 13.06 4.08
CA LYS A 381 -9.04 14.54 4.17
C LYS A 381 -10.07 15.09 5.15
N PHE A 382 -11.22 14.41 5.29
CA PHE A 382 -12.35 14.88 6.10
C PHE A 382 -12.93 13.81 7.03
N SER A 383 -12.27 12.66 7.15
CA SER A 383 -12.71 11.55 8.02
C SER A 383 -11.52 10.73 8.49
N GLY A 384 -11.72 9.96 9.55
CA GLY A 384 -10.81 8.91 9.99
C GLY A 384 -11.31 7.53 9.55
N VAL A 385 -10.44 6.53 9.66
CA VAL A 385 -10.83 5.12 9.52
C VAL A 385 -10.10 4.29 10.56
N VAL A 386 -10.82 3.35 11.18
CA VAL A 386 -10.28 2.36 12.11
C VAL A 386 -10.68 0.97 11.62
N GLY A 387 -9.70 0.11 11.36
CA GLY A 387 -9.94 -1.30 11.10
C GLY A 387 -9.64 -2.14 12.34
N ALA A 388 -10.58 -2.99 12.74
CA ALA A 388 -10.37 -4.00 13.78
C ALA A 388 -10.14 -5.36 13.13
N PHE A 389 -9.13 -6.09 13.58
CA PHE A 389 -8.68 -7.36 13.01
C PHE A 389 -8.39 -8.38 14.12
N ASN A 390 -8.87 -9.61 13.96
CA ASN A 390 -8.48 -10.71 14.84
C ASN A 390 -7.27 -11.45 14.26
N CYS A 391 -6.08 -11.15 14.81
CA CYS A 391 -4.80 -11.71 14.38
C CYS A 391 -4.36 -12.97 15.15
N GLN A 392 -5.21 -13.55 16.00
CA GLN A 392 -4.78 -14.63 16.90
C GLN A 392 -4.41 -15.92 16.16
N GLY A 393 -3.56 -16.74 16.78
CA GLY A 393 -3.37 -18.16 16.44
C GLY A 393 -2.04 -18.53 15.82
N ALA A 394 -1.31 -17.56 15.28
CA ALA A 394 0.01 -17.76 14.71
C ALA A 394 1.03 -16.78 15.28
N GLY A 395 2.30 -17.18 15.26
CA GLY A 395 3.39 -16.34 15.77
C GLY A 395 4.77 -16.84 15.41
N TRP A 396 5.75 -15.95 15.50
CA TRP A 396 7.16 -16.31 15.32
C TRP A 396 7.63 -17.26 16.42
N CYS A 397 8.08 -18.45 16.02
CA CYS A 397 8.64 -19.45 16.92
C CYS A 397 10.16 -19.28 17.01
N LYS A 398 10.67 -18.77 18.13
CA LYS A 398 12.12 -18.55 18.35
C LYS A 398 12.97 -19.82 18.34
N VAL A 399 12.36 -20.98 18.56
CA VAL A 399 13.06 -22.29 18.52
C VAL A 399 13.11 -22.82 17.08
N ALA A 400 11.97 -22.84 16.39
CA ALA A 400 11.88 -23.36 15.03
C ALA A 400 12.32 -22.36 13.95
N LYS A 401 12.57 -21.10 14.33
CA LYS A 401 12.98 -20.00 13.43
C LYS A 401 12.04 -19.81 12.24
N LYS A 402 10.75 -19.92 12.49
CA LYS A 402 9.68 -19.71 11.51
C LYS A 402 8.38 -19.31 12.17
N THR A 403 7.49 -18.70 11.40
CA THR A 403 6.11 -18.49 11.82
C THR A 403 5.40 -19.84 11.92
N ARG A 404 4.63 -20.04 12.99
CA ARG A 404 3.86 -21.26 13.21
C ARG A 404 2.49 -20.93 13.78
N ILE A 405 1.51 -21.72 13.39
CA ILE A 405 0.24 -21.81 14.10
C ILE A 405 0.53 -22.47 15.45
N HIS A 406 0.27 -21.74 16.54
CA HIS A 406 0.37 -22.26 17.91
C HIS A 406 -1.01 -22.56 18.50
N ASP A 407 -2.07 -21.99 17.92
CA ASP A 407 -3.46 -22.29 18.23
C ASP A 407 -4.27 -22.39 16.94
N VAL A 408 -4.81 -23.57 16.68
CA VAL A 408 -5.56 -23.90 15.45
C VAL A 408 -7.01 -23.45 15.48
N SER A 409 -7.53 -23.06 16.66
CA SER A 409 -8.90 -22.61 16.82
C SER A 409 -9.00 -21.49 17.84
N PRO A 410 -8.35 -20.32 17.60
CA PRO A 410 -8.38 -19.25 18.57
C PRO A 410 -9.79 -18.69 18.76
N GLY A 411 -10.03 -18.15 19.96
CA GLY A 411 -11.35 -17.67 20.35
C GLY A 411 -11.85 -16.47 19.53
N THR A 412 -13.17 -16.32 19.51
CA THR A 412 -13.82 -15.06 19.12
C THR A 412 -13.48 -13.99 20.16
N LEU A 413 -13.02 -12.83 19.70
CA LEU A 413 -12.64 -11.72 20.58
C LEU A 413 -13.62 -10.55 20.43
N THR A 414 -13.78 -9.79 21.51
CA THR A 414 -14.59 -8.57 21.55
C THR A 414 -13.74 -7.39 21.99
N SER A 415 -13.89 -6.26 21.31
CA SER A 415 -13.32 -4.97 21.70
C SER A 415 -14.33 -3.85 21.41
N SER A 416 -13.89 -2.60 21.46
CA SER A 416 -14.70 -1.45 21.07
C SER A 416 -13.89 -0.41 20.30
N VAL A 417 -14.58 0.35 19.45
CA VAL A 417 -14.01 1.45 18.67
C VAL A 417 -14.60 2.78 19.11
N GLN A 418 -13.75 3.79 19.21
CA GLN A 418 -14.11 5.16 19.56
C GLN A 418 -13.66 6.13 18.47
N ALA A 419 -14.26 7.32 18.41
CA ALA A 419 -13.79 8.37 17.51
C ALA A 419 -12.32 8.75 17.78
N SER A 420 -11.91 8.76 19.06
CA SER A 420 -10.53 9.05 19.51
C SER A 420 -9.51 7.96 19.18
N ASP A 421 -9.92 6.79 18.69
CA ASP A 421 -8.97 5.80 18.16
C ASP A 421 -8.24 6.33 16.91
N VAL A 422 -8.84 7.30 16.22
CA VAL A 422 -8.16 8.11 15.21
C VAL A 422 -7.47 9.28 15.93
N ASN A 423 -6.17 9.13 16.20
CA ASN A 423 -5.43 10.04 17.09
C ASN A 423 -5.54 11.53 16.75
N ILE A 424 -5.67 11.88 15.46
CA ILE A 424 -5.74 13.27 14.98
C ILE A 424 -7.15 13.68 14.51
N ILE A 425 -8.21 12.97 14.92
CA ILE A 425 -9.57 13.23 14.45
C ILE A 425 -10.04 14.66 14.73
N ALA A 426 -9.62 15.25 15.85
CA ALA A 426 -9.96 16.63 16.20
C ALA A 426 -9.33 17.64 15.24
N GLU A 427 -8.10 17.38 14.77
CA GLU A 427 -7.42 18.22 13.79
C GLU A 427 -8.12 18.17 12.42
N ILE A 428 -8.63 16.99 12.03
CA ILE A 428 -9.40 16.80 10.80
C ILE A 428 -10.76 17.50 10.87
N ALA A 429 -11.43 17.38 12.03
CA ALA A 429 -12.76 17.95 12.22
C ALA A 429 -12.75 19.48 12.29
N GLY A 430 -11.64 20.06 12.80
CA GLY A 430 -11.48 21.49 13.01
C GLY A 430 -11.86 21.93 14.43
N PRO A 431 -11.59 23.21 14.77
CA PRO A 431 -11.70 23.72 16.15
C PRO A 431 -13.12 23.73 16.71
N ASP A 432 -14.15 23.83 15.86
CA ASP A 432 -15.56 23.94 16.27
C ASP A 432 -16.23 22.57 16.50
N TRP A 433 -15.48 21.48 16.38
CA TRP A 433 -16.02 20.14 16.54
C TRP A 433 -16.32 19.78 18.00
N THR A 434 -17.56 19.39 18.27
CA THR A 434 -18.03 19.06 19.63
C THR A 434 -17.57 17.70 20.13
N GLY A 435 -17.03 16.86 19.25
CA GLY A 435 -16.67 15.47 19.52
C GLY A 435 -17.66 14.43 18.99
N ASP A 436 -18.83 14.87 18.49
CA ASP A 436 -19.83 13.95 17.93
C ASP A 436 -19.44 13.48 16.53
N THR A 437 -19.59 12.19 16.28
CA THR A 437 -19.27 11.57 14.98
C THR A 437 -20.41 10.75 14.44
N ILE A 438 -20.43 10.62 13.14
CA ILE A 438 -21.10 9.52 12.47
C ILE A 438 -20.06 8.43 12.25
N VAL A 439 -20.41 7.20 12.63
CA VAL A 439 -19.60 6.02 12.37
C VAL A 439 -20.35 5.15 11.38
N TYR A 440 -19.72 4.88 10.23
CA TYR A 440 -20.20 3.90 9.25
C TYR A 440 -19.41 2.60 9.42
N ALA A 441 -20.09 1.52 9.79
CA ALA A 441 -19.52 0.18 9.88
C ALA A 441 -19.67 -0.54 8.54
N TYR A 442 -18.55 -0.82 7.88
CA TYR A 442 -18.53 -1.24 6.49
C TYR A 442 -19.24 -2.58 6.24
N ARG A 443 -18.99 -3.62 7.05
CA ARG A 443 -19.55 -4.95 6.77
C ARG A 443 -21.04 -5.05 7.10
N SER A 444 -21.50 -4.40 8.17
CA SER A 444 -22.93 -4.37 8.51
C SER A 444 -23.71 -3.37 7.66
N GLY A 445 -23.04 -2.35 7.11
CA GLY A 445 -23.67 -1.23 6.42
C GLY A 445 -24.38 -0.26 7.37
N GLU A 446 -24.17 -0.41 8.68
CA GLU A 446 -24.86 0.38 9.70
C GLU A 446 -24.20 1.74 9.92
N ILE A 447 -25.04 2.70 10.29
CA ILE A 447 -24.62 4.05 10.63
C ILE A 447 -25.06 4.37 12.03
N VAL A 448 -24.11 4.82 12.85
CA VAL A 448 -24.33 5.15 14.26
C VAL A 448 -23.84 6.56 14.51
N ARG A 449 -24.70 7.41 15.08
CA ARG A 449 -24.27 8.66 15.69
C ARG A 449 -23.62 8.34 17.03
N LEU A 450 -22.31 8.54 17.11
CA LEU A 450 -21.49 8.23 18.27
C LEU A 450 -21.12 9.54 19.00
N PRO A 451 -21.69 9.80 20.20
CA PRO A 451 -21.35 10.97 20.99
C PRO A 451 -19.90 10.97 21.44
N LYS A 452 -19.38 12.15 21.81
CA LYS A 452 -18.02 12.28 22.36
C LYS A 452 -17.77 11.29 23.50
N GLY A 453 -16.71 10.48 23.37
CA GLY A 453 -16.26 9.52 24.38
C GLY A 453 -17.09 8.23 24.45
N ALA A 454 -18.13 8.09 23.63
CA ALA A 454 -18.84 6.82 23.48
C ALA A 454 -18.02 5.83 22.63
N SER A 455 -18.33 4.55 22.76
CA SER A 455 -17.67 3.44 22.04
C SER A 455 -18.67 2.49 21.41
N LEU A 456 -18.35 1.95 20.24
CA LEU A 456 -19.13 0.94 19.54
C LEU A 456 -18.46 -0.45 19.72
N PRO A 457 -19.19 -1.49 20.17
CA PRO A 457 -18.61 -2.81 20.34
C PRO A 457 -18.36 -3.50 19.00
N VAL A 458 -17.34 -4.36 18.95
CA VAL A 458 -17.01 -5.18 17.79
C VAL A 458 -16.59 -6.58 18.25
N THR A 459 -17.12 -7.62 17.60
CA THR A 459 -16.82 -9.03 17.94
C THR A 459 -16.42 -9.77 16.68
N LEU A 460 -15.23 -10.38 16.69
CA LEU A 460 -14.60 -10.98 15.50
C LEU A 460 -14.03 -12.36 15.81
N LYS A 461 -14.31 -13.32 14.93
CA LYS A 461 -13.56 -14.59 14.86
C LYS A 461 -12.19 -14.34 14.23
N VAL A 462 -11.28 -15.30 14.35
CA VAL A 462 -9.97 -15.26 13.67
C VAL A 462 -10.13 -15.04 12.17
N LEU A 463 -9.25 -14.21 11.61
CA LEU A 463 -9.26 -13.79 10.20
C LEU A 463 -10.52 -13.01 9.77
N GLU A 464 -11.36 -12.60 10.72
CA GLU A 464 -12.40 -11.60 10.48
C GLU A 464 -11.86 -10.19 10.77
N TYR A 465 -12.48 -9.22 10.10
CA TYR A 465 -12.22 -7.80 10.27
C TYR A 465 -13.53 -7.02 10.29
N GLU A 466 -13.46 -5.75 10.70
CA GLU A 466 -14.48 -4.71 10.47
C GLU A 466 -13.79 -3.37 10.23
N LEU A 467 -14.34 -2.53 9.37
CA LEU A 467 -13.86 -1.17 9.12
C LEU A 467 -14.88 -0.14 9.59
N PHE A 468 -14.44 0.78 10.42
CA PHE A 468 -15.23 1.88 10.96
C PHE A 468 -14.75 3.20 10.37
N HIS A 469 -15.59 3.83 9.55
CA HIS A 469 -15.33 5.16 9.02
C HIS A 469 -15.83 6.20 10.00
N ILE A 470 -14.91 6.99 10.56
CA ILE A 470 -15.16 7.98 11.60
C ILE A 470 -15.34 9.35 10.93
N CYS A 471 -16.58 9.81 10.83
CA CYS A 471 -16.96 11.02 10.10
C CYS A 471 -17.41 12.12 11.08
N PRO A 472 -16.56 13.13 11.35
CA PRO A 472 -16.92 14.22 12.28
C PRO A 472 -18.18 14.97 11.85
N ILE A 473 -19.09 15.20 12.78
CA ILE A 473 -20.31 15.98 12.52
C ILE A 473 -19.98 17.47 12.51
N LYS A 474 -20.39 18.15 11.45
CA LYS A 474 -20.42 19.62 11.34
C LYS A 474 -21.83 20.11 11.65
N TYR A 475 -21.95 21.01 12.62
CA TYR A 475 -23.20 21.72 12.91
C TYR A 475 -23.27 22.98 12.04
N ILE A 476 -24.20 23.02 11.09
CA ILE A 476 -24.38 24.12 10.15
C ILE A 476 -25.28 25.20 10.76
N THR A 477 -26.38 24.76 11.38
CA THR A 477 -27.29 25.59 12.19
C THR A 477 -27.66 24.83 13.46
N ALA A 478 -28.50 25.41 14.32
CA ALA A 478 -29.01 24.73 15.50
C ALA A 478 -29.74 23.40 15.17
N ASN A 479 -30.35 23.30 13.99
CA ASN A 479 -31.18 22.17 13.58
C ASN A 479 -30.62 21.37 12.39
N ILE A 480 -29.51 21.82 11.78
CA ILE A 480 -28.90 21.18 10.61
C ILE A 480 -27.48 20.77 10.96
N SER A 481 -27.20 19.48 10.85
CA SER A 481 -25.89 18.88 11.03
C SER A 481 -25.59 17.91 9.89
N PHE A 482 -24.32 17.79 9.53
CA PHE A 482 -23.86 17.10 8.33
C PHE A 482 -22.54 16.38 8.58
N ALA A 483 -22.37 15.20 7.97
CA ALA A 483 -21.08 14.52 7.87
C ALA A 483 -21.01 13.71 6.57
N PRO A 484 -19.96 13.84 5.75
CA PRO A 484 -19.82 13.00 4.57
C PRO A 484 -19.23 11.65 4.96
N ILE A 485 -19.80 10.57 4.41
CA ILE A 485 -19.33 9.20 4.66
C ILE A 485 -18.39 8.78 3.54
N GLY A 486 -18.81 8.97 2.28
CA GLY A 486 -18.02 8.63 1.11
C GLY A 486 -18.68 7.58 0.21
N LEU A 487 -17.88 6.85 -0.56
CA LEU A 487 -18.38 5.74 -1.40
C LEU A 487 -18.60 4.51 -0.52
N LEU A 488 -19.86 4.15 -0.26
CA LEU A 488 -20.23 3.17 0.77
C LEU A 488 -19.74 1.75 0.48
N ASP A 489 -19.51 1.44 -0.79
CA ASP A 489 -19.11 0.10 -1.25
C ASP A 489 -17.58 -0.06 -1.32
N MET A 490 -16.82 1.03 -1.12
CA MET A 490 -15.35 1.03 -1.09
C MET A 490 -14.82 0.77 0.33
N LEU A 491 -13.78 -0.06 0.45
CA LEU A 491 -13.16 -0.37 1.76
C LEU A 491 -12.57 0.87 2.45
N ASN A 492 -12.13 1.88 1.70
CA ASN A 492 -11.82 3.21 2.24
C ASN A 492 -12.83 4.26 1.77
N SER A 493 -14.06 4.17 2.29
CA SER A 493 -15.21 4.99 1.89
C SER A 493 -14.90 6.50 1.86
N GLY A 494 -14.41 7.04 2.97
CA GLY A 494 -14.12 8.46 3.14
C GLY A 494 -12.98 9.00 2.27
N GLY A 495 -12.16 8.12 1.69
CA GLY A 495 -11.09 8.50 0.77
C GLY A 495 -11.60 9.11 -0.54
N ALA A 496 -12.91 9.00 -0.82
CA ALA A 496 -13.56 9.62 -1.96
C ALA A 496 -13.79 11.14 -1.79
N VAL A 497 -13.81 11.66 -0.57
CA VAL A 497 -14.18 13.06 -0.28
C VAL A 497 -12.95 13.96 -0.40
N GLU A 498 -12.94 14.84 -1.40
CA GLU A 498 -11.79 15.66 -1.77
C GLU A 498 -11.89 17.12 -1.31
N GLN A 499 -13.11 17.64 -1.17
CA GLN A 499 -13.39 18.99 -0.71
C GLN A 499 -14.79 19.05 -0.07
N ILE A 500 -14.98 19.92 0.92
CA ILE A 500 -16.28 20.26 1.52
C ILE A 500 -16.35 21.77 1.71
N GLU A 501 -17.42 22.39 1.25
CA GLU A 501 -17.76 23.80 1.47
C GLU A 501 -19.21 23.90 1.91
N VAL A 502 -19.50 24.81 2.84
CA VAL A 502 -20.85 25.05 3.36
C VAL A 502 -21.18 26.51 3.13
N GLN A 503 -22.32 26.78 2.50
CA GLN A 503 -22.83 28.11 2.21
C GLN A 503 -24.19 28.27 2.89
N LEU A 504 -24.33 29.28 3.75
CA LEU A 504 -25.61 29.62 4.38
C LEU A 504 -26.41 30.53 3.45
N ASP A 505 -27.71 30.27 3.32
CA ASP A 505 -28.57 31.15 2.52
C ASP A 505 -28.92 32.40 3.34
N SER A 506 -28.44 33.55 2.88
CA SER A 506 -28.40 34.84 3.62
C SER A 506 -29.77 35.49 3.95
N LYS A 507 -30.88 34.75 3.84
CA LYS A 507 -32.23 35.29 4.03
C LYS A 507 -32.77 35.21 5.46
N GLU A 508 -32.13 34.49 6.38
CA GLU A 508 -32.45 34.60 7.80
C GLU A 508 -31.53 35.62 8.48
N LYS A 509 -31.91 36.90 8.40
CA LYS A 509 -31.45 37.87 9.39
C LYS A 509 -32.00 37.42 10.75
N ALA A 510 -31.09 37.28 11.70
CA ALA A 510 -31.37 37.01 13.10
C ALA A 510 -32.58 37.82 13.62
N GLU A 511 -33.72 37.17 13.75
CA GLU A 511 -34.73 37.63 14.69
C GLU A 511 -34.19 37.33 16.09
N HIS A 512 -33.97 38.39 16.87
CA HIS A 512 -33.78 38.28 18.30
C HIS A 512 -34.92 37.45 18.89
N PHE A 513 -34.60 36.35 19.56
CA PHE A 513 -35.57 35.58 20.32
C PHE A 513 -35.26 35.67 21.80
N ASP A 514 -36.15 36.36 22.51
CA ASP A 514 -36.29 36.31 23.96
C ASP A 514 -36.81 34.92 24.35
N GLY A 515 -36.22 34.35 25.40
CA GLY A 515 -36.32 32.93 25.72
C GLY A 515 -37.72 32.44 26.06
N GLU A 516 -38.11 31.34 25.44
CA GLU A 516 -38.95 30.29 26.03
C GLU A 516 -38.70 28.95 25.33
N PHE A 517 -38.41 27.91 26.11
CA PHE A 517 -38.16 26.55 25.64
C PHE A 517 -39.49 25.84 25.39
N ALA A 518 -39.78 25.48 24.13
CA ALA A 518 -40.79 24.49 23.80
C ALA A 518 -40.12 23.32 23.07
N PHE A 519 -40.13 22.15 23.73
CA PHE A 519 -39.74 20.87 23.13
C PHE A 519 -40.90 20.40 22.26
N GLU A 520 -40.88 20.74 20.96
CA GLU A 520 -41.83 20.19 19.98
C GLU A 520 -41.18 19.08 19.15
N TYR A 521 -41.82 17.92 19.20
CA TYR A 521 -41.54 16.73 18.40
C TYR A 521 -41.70 17.10 16.91
N CYS A 522 -40.62 17.12 16.13
CA CYS A 522 -40.68 17.52 14.72
C CYS A 522 -41.28 16.40 13.86
N GLY A 523 -42.62 16.39 13.76
CA GLY A 523 -43.36 15.66 12.75
C GLY A 523 -43.45 16.47 11.45
N SER A 524 -43.02 15.86 10.34
CA SER A 524 -43.21 16.26 8.93
C SER A 524 -43.16 17.77 8.63
N LEU A 525 -41.96 18.29 8.37
CA LEU A 525 -41.76 19.56 7.67
C LEU A 525 -42.18 19.41 6.19
N SER A 526 -42.85 20.43 5.64
CA SER A 526 -43.40 20.42 4.27
C SER A 526 -42.32 20.54 3.18
N ASP A 527 -42.54 19.91 2.02
CA ASP A 527 -41.61 19.88 0.87
C ASP A 527 -41.39 21.25 0.18
N ASN A 528 -42.04 22.33 0.62
CA ASN A 528 -42.00 23.67 0.01
C ASN A 528 -41.13 24.70 0.78
N ARG A 529 -40.16 24.26 1.58
CA ARG A 529 -39.26 25.17 2.31
C ARG A 529 -38.12 25.70 1.43
N SER A 530 -37.65 26.92 1.68
CA SER A 530 -36.42 27.44 1.07
C SER A 530 -35.18 26.76 1.67
N PRO A 531 -34.11 26.54 0.89
CA PRO A 531 -32.88 25.98 1.44
C PRO A 531 -32.31 26.92 2.51
N THR A 532 -31.93 26.36 3.65
CA THR A 532 -31.25 27.07 4.73
C THR A 532 -29.73 27.05 4.48
N ALA A 533 -29.22 25.96 3.90
CA ALA A 533 -27.82 25.84 3.54
C ALA A 533 -27.62 25.00 2.27
N THR A 534 -26.54 25.30 1.55
CA THR A 534 -26.02 24.50 0.44
C THR A 534 -24.66 23.93 0.82
N ILE A 535 -24.52 22.61 0.73
CA ILE A 535 -23.30 21.88 1.04
C ILE A 535 -22.70 21.40 -0.27
N ALA A 536 -21.56 21.96 -0.64
CA ALA A 536 -20.84 21.62 -1.86
C ALA A 536 -19.67 20.69 -1.54
N LEU A 537 -19.56 19.60 -2.30
CA LEU A 537 -18.55 18.56 -2.15
C LEU A 537 -17.81 18.40 -3.48
N LYS A 538 -16.53 18.02 -3.42
CA LYS A 538 -15.86 17.35 -4.55
C LYS A 538 -15.60 15.91 -4.18
N VAL A 539 -16.03 14.99 -5.04
CA VAL A 539 -15.99 13.55 -4.78
C VAL A 539 -15.27 12.83 -5.93
N ARG A 540 -14.34 11.93 -5.60
CA ARG A 540 -13.65 11.08 -6.58
C ARG A 540 -14.23 9.66 -6.58
N GLY A 541 -14.39 9.09 -7.77
CA GLY A 541 -14.88 7.73 -7.99
C GLY A 541 -16.33 7.68 -8.45
N CYS A 542 -16.98 6.54 -8.25
CA CYS A 542 -18.35 6.27 -8.69
C CYS A 542 -19.04 5.24 -7.80
N GLY A 543 -20.36 5.11 -7.93
CA GLY A 543 -21.18 4.16 -7.17
C GLY A 543 -22.01 4.83 -6.09
N ARG A 544 -22.43 4.07 -5.07
CA ARG A 544 -23.31 4.54 -4.01
C ARG A 544 -22.55 5.44 -3.04
N PHE A 545 -22.92 6.72 -2.99
CA PHE A 545 -22.32 7.71 -2.11
C PHE A 545 -23.23 8.02 -0.93
N GLY A 546 -22.66 8.01 0.27
CA GLY A 546 -23.36 8.21 1.53
C GLY A 546 -22.98 9.52 2.21
N ILE A 547 -24.00 10.17 2.78
CA ILE A 547 -23.92 11.40 3.56
C ILE A 547 -24.83 11.22 4.78
N TYR A 548 -24.42 11.71 5.93
CA TYR A 548 -25.35 11.97 7.02
C TYR A 548 -25.84 13.41 6.96
N CYS A 549 -27.15 13.60 7.08
CA CYS A 549 -27.79 14.88 7.28
C CYS A 549 -28.89 14.74 8.34
N SER A 550 -28.95 15.65 9.32
CA SER A 550 -30.00 15.59 10.35
C SER A 550 -31.39 15.97 9.85
N GLN A 551 -31.49 16.53 8.65
CA GLN A 551 -32.76 16.83 8.00
C GLN A 551 -32.78 16.26 6.59
N ARG A 552 -33.98 15.92 6.10
CA ARG A 552 -34.17 15.51 4.72
C ARG A 552 -33.71 16.63 3.79
N PRO A 553 -32.77 16.39 2.85
CA PRO A 553 -32.42 17.37 1.84
C PRO A 553 -33.60 17.73 0.94
N LEU A 554 -33.59 18.92 0.37
CA LEU A 554 -34.59 19.39 -0.59
C LEU A 554 -34.23 18.99 -2.02
N LYS A 555 -32.94 19.12 -2.34
CA LYS A 555 -32.44 18.92 -3.70
C LYS A 555 -30.98 18.53 -3.66
N CYS A 556 -30.61 17.62 -4.57
CA CYS A 556 -29.23 17.20 -4.74
C CYS A 556 -28.83 17.24 -6.21
N THR A 557 -27.59 17.62 -6.47
CA THR A 557 -27.01 17.62 -7.82
C THR A 557 -25.69 16.88 -7.82
N VAL A 558 -25.39 16.23 -8.95
CA VAL A 558 -24.08 15.63 -9.25
C VAL A 558 -23.66 16.14 -10.62
N GLY A 559 -22.50 16.80 -10.70
CA GLY A 559 -22.17 17.56 -11.90
C GLY A 559 -23.12 18.75 -12.06
N ASN A 560 -23.77 18.82 -13.21
CA ASN A 560 -24.80 19.82 -13.53
C ASN A 560 -26.22 19.22 -13.55
N ALA A 561 -26.39 17.98 -13.09
CA ALA A 561 -27.66 17.25 -13.17
C ALA A 561 -28.29 17.10 -11.78
N GLU A 562 -29.59 17.39 -11.69
CA GLU A 562 -30.38 17.02 -10.52
C GLU A 562 -30.44 15.50 -10.40
N THR A 563 -30.15 14.98 -9.21
CA THR A 563 -29.96 13.56 -8.97
C THR A 563 -30.89 13.08 -7.87
N GLU A 564 -31.62 12.00 -8.13
CA GLU A 564 -32.45 11.37 -7.12
C GLU A 564 -31.62 10.84 -5.95
N PHE A 565 -32.18 10.93 -4.75
CA PHE A 565 -31.54 10.44 -3.53
C PHE A 565 -32.56 9.72 -2.65
N ASN A 566 -32.06 8.77 -1.86
CA ASN A 566 -32.82 8.16 -0.78
C ASN A 566 -32.44 8.83 0.53
N TYR A 567 -33.40 8.98 1.44
CA TYR A 567 -33.19 9.53 2.78
C TYR A 567 -33.89 8.67 3.83
N GLU A 568 -33.13 8.17 4.79
CA GLU A 568 -33.61 7.40 5.93
C GLU A 568 -33.71 8.30 7.16
N ALA A 569 -34.94 8.67 7.54
CA ALA A 569 -35.18 9.61 8.63
C ALA A 569 -34.67 9.14 10.00
N THR A 570 -34.62 7.82 10.24
CA THR A 570 -34.19 7.24 11.52
C THR A 570 -32.70 7.43 11.76
N THR A 571 -31.88 7.26 10.73
CA THR A 571 -30.42 7.31 10.80
C THR A 571 -29.86 8.65 10.32
N GLY A 572 -30.64 9.42 9.56
CA GLY A 572 -30.18 10.61 8.84
C GLY A 572 -29.33 10.25 7.61
N LEU A 573 -29.30 8.98 7.19
CA LEU A 573 -28.54 8.56 6.02
C LEU A 573 -29.22 9.04 4.75
N MET A 574 -28.46 9.78 3.96
CA MET A 574 -28.77 10.12 2.59
C MET A 574 -27.84 9.35 1.64
N THR A 575 -28.41 8.70 0.63
CA THR A 575 -27.63 8.01 -0.41
C THR A 575 -28.00 8.49 -1.81
N LEU A 576 -27.00 8.65 -2.67
CA LEU A 576 -27.16 8.99 -4.08
C LEU A 576 -26.16 8.21 -4.94
N ALA A 577 -26.36 8.17 -6.24
CA ALA A 577 -25.44 7.51 -7.18
C ALA A 577 -24.47 8.51 -7.81
N ILE A 578 -23.18 8.22 -7.72
CA ILE A 578 -22.13 8.95 -8.45
C ILE A 578 -21.85 8.21 -9.77
N PRO A 579 -21.97 8.87 -10.92
CA PRO A 579 -21.74 8.24 -12.21
C PRO A 579 -20.26 7.88 -12.43
N VAL A 580 -20.02 6.95 -13.35
CA VAL A 580 -18.66 6.58 -13.77
C VAL A 580 -18.05 7.76 -14.54
N PRO A 581 -16.90 8.29 -14.12
CA PRO A 581 -16.25 9.38 -14.84
C PRO A 581 -15.63 8.90 -16.16
N GLU A 582 -15.64 9.77 -17.17
CA GLU A 582 -14.93 9.53 -18.44
C GLU A 582 -13.43 9.88 -18.33
N GLU A 583 -13.10 10.87 -17.49
CA GLU A 583 -11.73 11.33 -17.27
C GLU A 583 -11.12 10.66 -16.02
N GLU A 584 -9.83 10.32 -16.10
CA GLU A 584 -9.08 9.79 -14.96
C GLU A 584 -8.99 10.84 -13.84
N MET A 585 -9.04 10.39 -12.57
CA MET A 585 -8.97 11.26 -11.39
C MET A 585 -10.02 12.38 -11.35
N TYR A 586 -11.11 12.26 -12.13
CA TYR A 586 -12.20 13.23 -12.15
C TYR A 586 -12.84 13.38 -10.77
N LYS A 587 -13.25 14.61 -10.47
CA LYS A 587 -13.88 14.97 -9.20
C LYS A 587 -15.26 15.53 -9.48
N TRP A 588 -16.29 14.73 -9.19
CA TRP A 588 -17.67 15.14 -9.29
C TRP A 588 -17.97 16.28 -8.30
N PRO A 589 -18.45 17.44 -8.77
CA PRO A 589 -19.09 18.38 -7.87
C PRO A 589 -20.44 17.78 -7.43
N VAL A 590 -20.69 17.77 -6.13
CA VAL A 590 -21.95 17.30 -5.55
C VAL A 590 -22.49 18.41 -4.67
N GLU A 591 -23.73 18.83 -4.88
CA GLU A 591 -24.39 19.82 -4.03
C GLU A 591 -25.59 19.22 -3.33
N VAL A 592 -25.72 19.49 -2.04
CA VAL A 592 -26.87 19.08 -1.22
C VAL A 592 -27.49 20.34 -0.61
N GLN A 593 -28.72 20.64 -0.99
CA GLN A 593 -29.50 21.75 -0.46
C GLN A 593 -30.39 21.25 0.66
N VAL A 594 -30.26 21.83 1.86
CA VAL A 594 -30.99 21.41 3.06
C VAL A 594 -31.86 22.53 3.59
#